data_AF-A0A7X8LJV4-F1
#
_entry.id   AF-A0A7X8LJV4-F1
#
_cell.length_a   1.000
_cell.length_b   1.000
_cell.length_c   1.000
_cell.angle_alpha   90.00
_cell.angle_beta   90.00
_cell.angle_gamma   90.00
#
_symmetry.space_group_name_H-M   'P 1'
#
loop_
_entity.id
_entity.type
_entity.pdbx_description
1 polymer ?
#
loop_
_entity_poly.entity_id
_entity_poly.type
_entity_poly.pdbx_seq_one_letter_code
_entity_poly.pdbx_strand_id
1 'polypeptide(L)'
;MNISKQMLRIGVAIAVMAIGGRALADGVTPISLDGLDGVYNESFETPTNNAPYTDMGAAWDSSSEDDISSIVELEYTLAAGVEGVTYPLPAAAHSKVLKLNTEGGTLSANFDGDDASFATDPIYIDSVVNFVVSEDDPSFTGMDDLKIAVFANANSNLVVRHGMFDESFTGGFGITNSVTSYKIDPEKWYRLTITMKYEEVNFQDTSLFNIVINGNPSSGVLTHENAIGGGKWFASAVQEGAIAALTAISFQGTGYIDDLVATRNDPFDGGNQGFYNVYVVVNPNGSATVDNIAVESPVEVAANGNLTITFTADQWYRIAAVTVDSEPDIDAADKASYELELTNVSKDINVEATFAAATAAQVELPDGVPASWAAGFYDTEAAAKADANLADDYMLGLDPTNSYEIALSIGSIEVAGGNVTVTCLLTDNGAPLKTTINGFLTVYGKKDLADAEWSVINTTIVSGAKFVDGEYTVEAFEADDYNFFKAIISLKSPPSPF
;
A
#
# COMPACT_ATOMS: atom_id res chain seq x y z
N MET A 1 50.46 -36.76 -30.94
CA MET A 1 49.06 -37.08 -31.28
C MET A 1 48.20 -36.28 -30.31
N ASN A 2 47.89 -35.04 -30.69
CA ASN A 2 47.06 -34.14 -29.86
C ASN A 2 45.61 -34.46 -30.17
N ILE A 3 44.94 -35.17 -29.27
CA ILE A 3 43.48 -35.29 -29.30
C ILE A 3 42.97 -34.02 -28.61
N SER A 4 42.58 -33.02 -29.39
CA SER A 4 41.76 -31.93 -28.88
C SER A 4 40.41 -32.54 -28.51
N LYS A 5 40.11 -32.69 -27.21
CA LYS A 5 38.72 -32.77 -26.75
C LYS A 5 38.08 -31.45 -27.15
N GLN A 6 37.29 -31.43 -28.22
CA GLN A 6 36.35 -30.35 -28.46
C GLN A 6 35.38 -30.37 -27.27
N MET A 7 35.43 -29.35 -26.43
CA MET A 7 34.38 -29.06 -25.47
C MET A 7 33.12 -28.79 -26.29
N LEU A 8 32.25 -29.79 -26.39
CA LEU A 8 30.88 -29.62 -26.86
C LEU A 8 30.22 -28.69 -25.85
N ARG A 9 29.89 -27.47 -26.26
CA ARG A 9 29.15 -26.52 -25.40
C ARG A 9 27.70 -27.01 -25.35
N ILE A 10 27.40 -27.84 -24.36
CA ILE A 10 26.04 -28.30 -24.07
C ILE A 10 25.35 -27.15 -23.33
N GLY A 11 24.33 -26.56 -23.96
CA GLY A 11 23.56 -25.46 -23.38
C GLY A 11 22.79 -25.87 -22.13
N VAL A 12 22.43 -24.89 -21.28
CA VAL A 12 21.56 -25.13 -20.12
C VAL A 12 20.20 -25.62 -20.63
N ALA A 13 19.83 -26.84 -20.24
CA ALA A 13 18.45 -27.28 -20.24
C ALA A 13 17.97 -27.38 -18.80
N ILE A 14 16.88 -26.68 -18.48
CA ILE A 14 16.10 -26.93 -17.28
C ILE A 14 15.10 -28.02 -17.65
N ALA A 15 15.33 -29.20 -17.12
CA ALA A 15 14.49 -30.37 -17.30
C ALA A 15 13.71 -30.59 -16.00
N VAL A 16 12.39 -30.36 -16.02
CA VAL A 16 11.55 -30.73 -14.87
C VAL A 16 11.10 -32.17 -15.09
N MET A 17 11.69 -33.08 -14.32
CA MET A 17 11.45 -34.52 -14.41
C MET A 17 10.46 -34.93 -13.32
N ALA A 18 9.44 -35.72 -13.65
CA ALA A 18 9.19 -36.80 -12.72
C ALA A 18 10.32 -37.80 -12.98
N ILE A 19 11.05 -38.25 -11.98
CA ILE A 19 11.77 -39.52 -12.05
C ILE A 19 10.83 -40.55 -11.46
N GLY A 20 10.23 -41.38 -12.30
CA GLY A 20 9.65 -42.66 -11.91
C GLY A 20 10.78 -43.67 -11.80
N GLY A 21 11.34 -43.80 -10.60
CA GLY A 21 12.15 -44.96 -10.21
C GLY A 21 13.43 -45.18 -11.04
N ARG A 22 14.41 -44.29 -10.90
CA ARG A 22 15.81 -44.72 -10.91
C ARG A 22 16.23 -44.92 -9.46
N ALA A 23 16.84 -46.06 -9.17
CA ALA A 23 17.33 -46.41 -7.85
C ALA A 23 18.15 -45.23 -7.31
N LEU A 24 17.67 -44.65 -6.22
CA LEU A 24 18.38 -43.66 -5.41
C LEU A 24 19.83 -44.14 -5.27
N ALA A 25 20.79 -43.26 -5.53
CA ALA A 25 22.11 -43.45 -4.94
C ALA A 25 21.88 -43.61 -3.43
N ASP A 26 22.32 -44.75 -2.89
CA ASP A 26 22.08 -45.17 -1.51
C ASP A 26 22.62 -44.07 -0.56
N GLY A 27 21.76 -43.14 -0.10
CA GLY A 27 22.16 -42.02 0.76
C GLY A 27 21.47 -40.66 0.58
N VAL A 28 20.64 -40.43 -0.45
CA VAL A 28 19.97 -39.13 -0.67
C VAL A 28 18.68 -39.02 0.17
N THR A 29 18.49 -37.88 0.86
CA THR A 29 17.24 -37.56 1.57
C THR A 29 16.34 -36.72 0.68
N PRO A 30 15.13 -37.18 0.31
CA PRO A 30 14.16 -36.39 -0.44
C PRO A 30 13.81 -35.08 0.28
N ILE A 31 13.55 -34.04 -0.51
CA ILE A 31 13.03 -32.77 -0.01
C ILE A 31 11.50 -32.88 0.11
N SER A 32 10.95 -32.56 1.29
CA SER A 32 9.52 -32.33 1.47
C SER A 32 9.18 -30.88 1.14
N LEU A 33 8.09 -30.65 0.40
CA LEU A 33 7.55 -29.31 0.22
C LEU A 33 6.75 -28.85 1.46
N ASP A 34 6.37 -29.74 2.38
CA ASP A 34 5.40 -29.43 3.45
C ASP A 34 6.00 -28.81 4.74
N GLY A 35 7.30 -28.51 4.77
CA GLY A 35 7.98 -27.91 5.94
C GLY A 35 7.98 -26.37 5.94
N LEU A 36 7.29 -25.75 6.91
CA LEU A 36 7.06 -24.29 7.05
C LEU A 36 6.57 -23.64 5.73
N ASP A 37 5.28 -23.85 5.45
CA ASP A 37 4.46 -23.18 4.43
C ASP A 37 4.48 -23.73 2.98
N GLY A 38 4.89 -24.97 2.72
CA GLY A 38 4.69 -25.54 1.38
C GLY A 38 5.78 -25.13 0.36
N VAL A 39 7.00 -24.82 0.83
CA VAL A 39 8.06 -24.16 0.06
C VAL A 39 9.39 -24.92 0.15
N TYR A 40 10.01 -25.20 -0.99
CA TYR A 40 11.43 -25.54 -1.10
C TYR A 40 12.20 -24.36 -1.68
N ASN A 41 13.30 -24.01 -1.01
CA ASN A 41 14.30 -23.09 -1.52
C ASN A 41 15.65 -23.81 -1.59
N GLU A 42 16.51 -23.39 -2.50
CA GLU A 42 17.88 -23.88 -2.55
C GLU A 42 18.64 -23.68 -1.23
N SER A 43 19.72 -24.45 -1.05
CA SER A 43 20.58 -24.34 0.13
C SER A 43 21.77 -23.40 -0.05
N PHE A 44 22.03 -22.89 -1.26
CA PHE A 44 23.27 -22.17 -1.57
C PHE A 44 23.31 -20.71 -1.07
N GLU A 45 22.17 -20.10 -0.70
CA GLU A 45 22.08 -18.69 -0.26
C GLU A 45 21.94 -18.45 1.27
N THR A 46 22.12 -19.48 2.12
CA THR A 46 21.96 -19.33 3.58
C THR A 46 23.23 -18.80 4.31
N PRO A 47 23.10 -17.99 5.38
CA PRO A 47 24.24 -17.34 6.07
C PRO A 47 25.17 -18.28 6.87
N THR A 48 24.84 -19.57 7.00
CA THR A 48 25.65 -20.58 7.73
C THR A 48 26.42 -21.52 6.81
N ASN A 49 26.40 -21.35 5.48
CA ASN A 49 27.12 -22.24 4.58
C ASN A 49 28.63 -21.94 4.56
N ASN A 50 29.36 -22.64 5.44
CA ASN A 50 30.82 -22.70 5.45
C ASN A 50 31.24 -24.18 5.34
N ALA A 51 31.20 -24.74 4.13
CA ALA A 51 31.85 -26.01 3.82
C ALA A 51 32.68 -25.87 2.52
N PRO A 52 33.96 -26.30 2.54
CA PRO A 52 34.88 -26.13 1.42
C PRO A 52 34.48 -27.03 0.26
N TYR A 53 34.44 -26.46 -0.95
CA TYR A 53 34.48 -27.10 -2.27
C TYR A 53 33.84 -28.50 -2.40
N THR A 54 32.64 -28.52 -3.01
CA THR A 54 31.88 -29.65 -3.63
C THR A 54 30.92 -30.50 -2.79
N ASP A 55 30.36 -30.01 -1.69
CA ASP A 55 29.25 -30.70 -0.99
C ASP A 55 27.94 -29.89 -1.14
N MET A 56 27.34 -29.93 -2.35
CA MET A 56 25.92 -29.62 -2.48
C MET A 56 25.22 -30.57 -1.51
N GLY A 57 24.57 -30.08 -0.45
CA GLY A 57 24.11 -30.92 0.67
C GLY A 57 23.24 -32.11 0.24
N ALA A 58 22.83 -32.96 1.18
CA ALA A 58 22.11 -34.24 0.97
C ALA A 58 20.81 -34.23 0.10
N ALA A 59 20.46 -33.08 -0.49
CA ALA A 59 19.28 -32.78 -1.28
C ALA A 59 19.50 -32.80 -2.82
N TRP A 60 20.75 -32.87 -3.31
CA TRP A 60 21.06 -32.88 -4.75
C TRP A 60 21.79 -34.16 -5.18
N ASP A 61 21.42 -34.71 -6.35
CA ASP A 61 21.95 -35.95 -6.91
C ASP A 61 22.49 -35.73 -8.33
N SER A 62 23.63 -36.32 -8.67
CA SER A 62 24.20 -36.26 -10.01
C SER A 62 24.21 -37.63 -10.68
N SER A 63 23.76 -37.68 -11.94
CA SER A 63 23.75 -38.90 -12.73
C SER A 63 25.12 -39.24 -13.35
N SER A 64 26.13 -38.39 -13.16
CA SER A 64 27.46 -38.55 -13.74
C SER A 64 28.54 -38.41 -12.67
N GLU A 65 29.47 -39.36 -12.64
CA GLU A 65 30.66 -39.27 -11.77
C GLU A 65 31.62 -38.14 -12.20
N ASP A 66 31.46 -37.62 -13.42
CA ASP A 66 32.28 -36.54 -13.98
C ASP A 66 31.66 -35.15 -13.78
N ASP A 67 30.54 -35.02 -13.06
CA ASP A 67 29.92 -33.73 -12.75
C ASP A 67 30.86 -32.85 -11.91
N ILE A 68 31.12 -31.61 -12.37
CA ILE A 68 31.95 -30.63 -11.68
C ILE A 68 31.21 -29.32 -11.39
N SER A 69 29.88 -29.39 -11.29
CA SER A 69 29.03 -28.28 -10.88
C SER A 69 29.46 -27.76 -9.51
N SER A 70 29.37 -26.44 -9.31
CA SER A 70 29.88 -25.79 -8.10
C SER A 70 29.14 -24.50 -7.80
N ILE A 71 29.06 -24.15 -6.52
CA ILE A 71 28.59 -22.83 -6.10
C ILE A 71 29.74 -21.85 -6.28
N VAL A 72 29.48 -20.73 -6.95
CA VAL A 72 30.50 -19.70 -7.21
C VAL A 72 29.96 -18.33 -6.82
N GLU A 73 30.87 -17.44 -6.42
CA GLU A 73 30.49 -16.04 -6.23
C GLU A 73 30.39 -15.32 -7.58
N LEU A 74 29.22 -14.78 -7.87
CA LEU A 74 28.95 -14.08 -9.12
C LEU A 74 27.87 -13.02 -8.91
N GLU A 75 28.19 -11.77 -9.26
CA GLU A 75 27.18 -10.71 -9.37
C GLU A 75 26.61 -10.70 -10.79
N TYR A 76 25.29 -10.54 -10.91
CA TYR A 76 24.62 -10.35 -12.19
C TYR A 76 23.50 -9.31 -12.10
N THR A 77 23.10 -8.83 -13.27
CA THR A 77 21.93 -7.97 -13.44
C THR A 77 20.87 -8.67 -14.27
N LEU A 78 19.64 -8.66 -13.79
CA LEU A 78 18.49 -9.16 -14.55
C LEU A 78 18.25 -8.31 -15.81
N ALA A 79 17.70 -8.94 -16.85
CA ALA A 79 17.26 -8.22 -18.05
C ALA A 79 16.17 -7.18 -17.70
N ALA A 80 16.08 -6.09 -18.48
CA ALA A 80 15.05 -5.07 -18.30
C ALA A 80 13.63 -5.66 -18.41
N GLY A 81 12.70 -5.19 -17.56
CA GLY A 81 11.29 -5.62 -17.56
C GLY A 81 10.93 -6.70 -16.53
N VAL A 82 11.83 -7.03 -15.58
CA VAL A 82 11.50 -7.84 -14.40
C VAL A 82 10.83 -6.95 -13.35
N GLU A 83 9.51 -6.79 -13.43
CA GLU A 83 8.75 -5.84 -12.59
C GLU A 83 7.68 -6.49 -11.69
N GLY A 84 7.49 -7.81 -11.73
CA GLY A 84 6.25 -8.42 -11.21
C GLY A 84 6.36 -9.70 -10.41
N VAL A 85 7.47 -9.99 -9.71
CA VAL A 85 7.58 -11.21 -8.89
C VAL A 85 8.08 -10.89 -7.48
N THR A 86 7.41 -11.47 -6.48
CA THR A 86 7.51 -11.03 -5.08
C THR A 86 8.37 -11.93 -4.19
N TYR A 87 8.80 -13.12 -4.63
CA TYR A 87 9.58 -14.08 -3.82
C TYR A 87 10.50 -14.98 -4.65
N PRO A 88 11.60 -15.56 -4.13
CA PRO A 88 12.10 -15.41 -2.76
C PRO A 88 13.62 -15.15 -2.75
N LEU A 89 14.02 -13.96 -2.36
CA LEU A 89 15.06 -13.75 -1.36
C LEU A 89 15.02 -12.24 -1.09
N PRO A 90 14.99 -11.81 0.19
CA PRO A 90 15.14 -10.40 0.51
C PRO A 90 16.45 -9.90 -0.11
N ALA A 91 16.50 -8.62 -0.48
CA ALA A 91 17.59 -7.96 -1.24
C ALA A 91 19.04 -8.10 -0.70
N ALA A 92 19.28 -8.92 0.32
CA ALA A 92 20.58 -9.25 0.85
C ALA A 92 21.09 -10.60 0.27
N ALA A 93 22.02 -10.47 -0.69
CA ALA A 93 22.97 -11.47 -1.20
C ALA A 93 22.60 -12.30 -2.44
N HIS A 94 22.43 -11.67 -3.61
CA HIS A 94 22.58 -12.35 -4.93
C HIS A 94 24.06 -12.55 -5.24
N SER A 95 24.74 -13.37 -4.45
CA SER A 95 26.19 -13.49 -4.55
C SER A 95 26.68 -14.92 -4.67
N LYS A 96 25.83 -15.95 -4.62
CA LYS A 96 26.25 -17.35 -4.70
C LYS A 96 25.40 -18.15 -5.68
N VAL A 97 25.81 -18.14 -6.94
CA VAL A 97 25.10 -18.87 -7.99
C VAL A 97 25.56 -20.33 -8.10
N LEU A 98 24.65 -21.22 -8.49
CA LEU A 98 24.99 -22.57 -8.93
C LEU A 98 25.53 -22.53 -10.36
N LYS A 99 26.84 -22.74 -10.51
CA LYS A 99 27.49 -22.96 -11.81
C LYS A 99 27.37 -24.42 -12.22
N LEU A 100 26.64 -24.66 -13.30
CA LEU A 100 26.43 -25.98 -13.89
C LEU A 100 27.61 -26.40 -14.77
N ASN A 101 28.07 -27.62 -14.57
CA ASN A 101 28.79 -28.39 -15.57
C ASN A 101 28.60 -29.90 -15.32
N THR A 102 27.55 -30.45 -15.91
CA THR A 102 27.14 -31.84 -15.67
C THR A 102 27.86 -32.89 -16.51
N GLU A 103 28.80 -32.46 -17.39
CA GLU A 103 29.56 -33.34 -18.32
C GLU A 103 28.68 -34.34 -19.09
N GLY A 104 27.45 -33.92 -19.45
CA GLY A 104 26.48 -34.72 -20.22
C GLY A 104 25.48 -35.51 -19.39
N GLY A 105 25.67 -35.61 -18.07
CA GLY A 105 24.68 -36.13 -17.11
C GLY A 105 23.65 -35.09 -16.69
N THR A 106 22.89 -35.39 -15.62
CA THR A 106 21.94 -34.48 -14.98
C THR A 106 22.30 -34.24 -13.52
N LEU A 107 22.06 -33.03 -13.05
CA LEU A 107 22.10 -32.66 -11.64
C LEU A 107 20.66 -32.37 -11.18
N SER A 108 20.18 -33.07 -10.15
CA SER A 108 18.76 -33.16 -9.80
C SER A 108 18.51 -32.87 -8.33
N ALA A 109 17.53 -32.00 -8.05
CA ALA A 109 16.92 -31.87 -6.73
C ALA A 109 15.67 -32.77 -6.70
N ASN A 110 15.64 -33.75 -5.80
CA ASN A 110 14.58 -34.76 -5.71
C ASN A 110 13.56 -34.40 -4.61
N PHE A 111 12.28 -34.53 -4.93
CA PHE A 111 11.16 -34.25 -4.02
C PHE A 111 10.49 -35.54 -3.56
N ASP A 112 9.88 -35.49 -2.38
CA ASP A 112 8.96 -36.54 -1.93
C ASP A 112 7.70 -36.56 -2.82
N GLY A 113 7.43 -37.72 -3.43
CA GLY A 113 6.38 -37.87 -4.43
C GLY A 113 4.96 -37.69 -3.88
N ASP A 114 4.76 -37.92 -2.57
CA ASP A 114 3.46 -37.70 -1.93
C ASP A 114 3.24 -36.20 -1.64
N ASP A 115 4.27 -35.48 -1.17
CA ASP A 115 4.20 -34.06 -0.79
C ASP A 115 4.27 -33.11 -2.00
N ALA A 116 4.83 -33.55 -3.12
CA ALA A 116 4.98 -32.75 -4.34
C ALA A 116 3.94 -33.05 -5.43
N SER A 117 2.76 -33.48 -5.00
CA SER A 117 1.58 -33.60 -5.87
C SER A 117 0.99 -32.23 -6.21
N PHE A 118 0.66 -32.04 -7.48
CA PHE A 118 -0.08 -30.89 -8.03
C PHE A 118 -1.45 -31.30 -8.59
N ALA A 119 -2.00 -32.42 -8.11
CA ALA A 119 -3.30 -32.94 -8.55
C ALA A 119 -4.48 -32.03 -8.14
N THR A 120 -4.31 -31.23 -7.09
CA THR A 120 -5.35 -30.34 -6.55
C THR A 120 -4.92 -28.88 -6.66
N ASP A 121 -3.76 -28.55 -6.09
CA ASP A 121 -3.22 -27.19 -6.11
C ASP A 121 -2.01 -27.09 -7.05
N PRO A 122 -1.83 -25.97 -7.78
CA PRO A 122 -0.65 -25.77 -8.61
C PRO A 122 0.65 -25.79 -7.81
N ILE A 123 1.74 -26.14 -8.50
CA ILE A 123 3.11 -25.91 -8.02
C ILE A 123 3.79 -24.93 -8.96
N TYR A 124 4.47 -23.95 -8.38
CA TYR A 124 5.24 -22.95 -9.08
C TYR A 124 6.72 -23.25 -8.89
N ILE A 125 7.46 -23.29 -10.00
CA ILE A 125 8.91 -23.39 -10.01
C ILE A 125 9.42 -22.06 -10.51
N ASP A 126 10.17 -21.34 -9.69
CA ASP A 126 10.74 -20.04 -10.04
C ASP A 126 12.26 -20.09 -9.89
N SER A 127 12.97 -19.48 -10.83
CA SER A 127 14.44 -19.44 -10.79
C SER A 127 14.97 -18.31 -11.66
N VAL A 128 16.18 -17.83 -11.35
CA VAL A 128 16.97 -17.00 -12.25
C VAL A 128 18.00 -17.85 -12.99
N VAL A 129 18.05 -17.69 -14.31
CA VAL A 129 18.77 -18.57 -15.22
C VAL A 129 19.62 -17.74 -16.18
N ASN A 130 20.89 -18.10 -16.31
CA ASN A 130 21.72 -17.70 -17.44
C ASN A 130 21.79 -18.87 -18.43
N PHE A 131 21.03 -18.75 -19.51
CA PHE A 131 21.00 -19.75 -20.56
C PHE A 131 22.28 -19.74 -21.38
N VAL A 132 22.83 -20.93 -21.61
CA VAL A 132 23.86 -21.15 -22.61
C VAL A 132 23.21 -21.70 -23.87
N VAL A 133 23.50 -21.08 -25.02
CA VAL A 133 23.04 -21.55 -26.33
C VAL A 133 23.80 -22.83 -26.69
N SER A 134 23.05 -23.90 -26.96
CA SER A 134 23.59 -25.17 -27.41
C SER A 134 23.63 -25.25 -28.93
N GLU A 135 24.69 -25.82 -29.51
CA GLU A 135 24.75 -26.10 -30.95
C GLU A 135 23.81 -27.26 -31.35
N ASP A 136 23.56 -28.17 -30.41
CA ASP A 136 22.68 -29.34 -30.56
C ASP A 136 21.55 -29.31 -29.52
N ASP A 137 20.38 -29.85 -29.88
CA ASP A 137 19.29 -30.05 -28.91
C ASP A 137 19.73 -31.05 -27.81
N PRO A 138 19.29 -30.85 -26.54
CA PRO A 138 19.61 -31.79 -25.47
C PRO A 138 19.09 -33.21 -25.76
N SER A 139 19.81 -34.21 -25.26
CA SER A 139 19.39 -35.62 -25.36
C SER A 139 18.55 -36.01 -24.16
N PHE A 140 17.32 -36.47 -24.44
CA PHE A 140 16.36 -36.93 -23.43
C PHE A 140 16.23 -38.46 -23.40
N THR A 141 17.22 -39.18 -23.94
CA THR A 141 17.19 -40.64 -24.00
C THR A 141 17.22 -41.24 -22.60
N GLY A 142 16.24 -42.08 -22.28
CA GLY A 142 16.13 -42.71 -20.95
C GLY A 142 15.51 -41.82 -19.87
N MET A 143 14.91 -40.68 -20.26
CA MET A 143 14.13 -39.78 -19.40
C MET A 143 12.63 -39.94 -19.68
N ASP A 144 12.11 -41.15 -19.51
CA ASP A 144 10.74 -41.51 -19.91
C ASP A 144 9.65 -40.75 -19.10
N ASP A 145 10.02 -40.23 -17.94
CA ASP A 145 9.14 -39.48 -17.03
C ASP A 145 9.38 -37.95 -17.07
N LEU A 146 10.17 -37.46 -18.02
CA LEU A 146 10.39 -36.03 -18.25
C LEU A 146 9.09 -35.34 -18.69
N LYS A 147 8.57 -34.42 -17.87
CA LYS A 147 7.33 -33.70 -18.19
C LYS A 147 7.56 -32.53 -19.13
N ILE A 148 8.63 -31.78 -18.92
CA ILE A 148 8.97 -30.57 -19.65
C ILE A 148 10.49 -30.36 -19.66
N ALA A 149 11.02 -29.86 -20.78
CA ALA A 149 12.34 -29.22 -20.78
C ALA A 149 12.31 -27.86 -21.46
N VAL A 150 13.06 -26.90 -20.91
CA VAL A 150 13.22 -25.54 -21.43
C VAL A 150 14.70 -25.28 -21.68
N PHE A 151 15.05 -24.92 -22.92
CA PHE A 151 16.44 -24.71 -23.33
C PHE A 151 16.58 -23.70 -24.48
N ALA A 152 17.78 -23.16 -24.70
CA ALA A 152 18.08 -22.26 -25.81
C ALA A 152 18.79 -23.02 -26.95
N ASN A 153 18.20 -23.02 -28.15
CA ASN A 153 18.79 -23.67 -29.32
C ASN A 153 19.88 -22.83 -29.99
N ALA A 154 20.53 -23.37 -31.01
CA ALA A 154 21.63 -22.74 -31.76
C ALA A 154 21.29 -21.37 -32.38
N ASN A 155 20.00 -21.07 -32.58
CA ASN A 155 19.51 -19.78 -33.10
C ASN A 155 19.11 -18.80 -31.97
N SER A 156 19.43 -19.16 -30.74
CA SER A 156 19.05 -18.46 -29.50
C SER A 156 17.54 -18.34 -29.30
N ASN A 157 16.74 -19.22 -29.91
CA ASN A 157 15.32 -19.31 -29.59
C ASN A 157 15.15 -20.12 -28.30
N LEU A 158 14.25 -19.68 -27.43
CA LEU A 158 13.78 -20.50 -26.33
C LEU A 158 12.91 -21.63 -26.88
N VAL A 159 13.24 -22.86 -26.52
CA VAL A 159 12.57 -24.08 -26.94
C VAL A 159 11.93 -24.75 -25.74
N VAL A 160 10.71 -25.22 -25.94
CA VAL A 160 9.95 -25.96 -24.94
C VAL A 160 9.72 -27.37 -25.47
N ARG A 161 10.28 -28.38 -24.81
CA ARG A 161 9.95 -29.78 -25.04
C ARG A 161 8.72 -30.14 -24.23
N HIS A 162 7.68 -30.62 -24.89
CA HIS A 162 6.39 -30.87 -24.27
C HIS A 162 5.57 -31.92 -25.03
N GLY A 163 4.47 -32.35 -24.43
CA GLY A 163 3.44 -33.17 -25.06
C GLY A 163 2.53 -32.35 -25.97
N MET A 164 2.11 -32.92 -27.09
CA MET A 164 1.24 -32.30 -28.08
C MET A 164 0.12 -33.27 -28.44
N PHE A 165 -1.12 -32.79 -28.32
CA PHE A 165 -2.27 -33.47 -28.88
C PHE A 165 -2.39 -33.14 -30.37
N ASP A 166 -2.73 -34.13 -31.18
CA ASP A 166 -3.23 -33.86 -32.54
C ASP A 166 -4.49 -32.97 -32.48
N GLU A 167 -4.69 -32.12 -33.49
CA GLU A 167 -5.82 -31.18 -33.61
C GLU A 167 -7.19 -31.86 -33.44
N SER A 168 -7.25 -33.16 -33.76
CA SER A 168 -8.45 -33.99 -33.67
C SER A 168 -8.72 -34.57 -32.27
N PHE A 169 -7.77 -34.46 -31.33
CA PHE A 169 -7.74 -35.17 -30.02
C PHE A 169 -8.04 -36.68 -30.11
N THR A 170 -7.95 -37.25 -31.32
CA THR A 170 -8.31 -38.64 -31.64
C THR A 170 -7.18 -39.36 -32.40
N GLY A 171 -6.20 -38.63 -32.94
CA GLY A 171 -5.06 -39.15 -33.71
C GLY A 171 -3.82 -39.56 -32.92
N GLY A 172 -3.84 -39.44 -31.59
CA GLY A 172 -2.74 -39.85 -30.70
C GLY A 172 -1.97 -38.68 -30.09
N PHE A 173 -1.27 -38.98 -28.99
CA PHE A 173 -0.42 -38.05 -28.26
C PHE A 173 1.04 -38.18 -28.73
N GLY A 174 1.71 -37.05 -28.97
CA GLY A 174 3.11 -37.01 -29.37
C GLY A 174 3.95 -36.10 -28.49
N ILE A 175 5.27 -36.25 -28.53
CA ILE A 175 6.22 -35.34 -27.87
C ILE A 175 6.87 -34.47 -28.95
N THR A 176 6.96 -33.17 -28.70
CA THR A 176 7.52 -32.20 -29.64
C THR A 176 8.46 -31.21 -28.95
N ASN A 177 9.28 -30.53 -29.74
CA ASN A 177 10.09 -29.37 -29.33
C ASN A 177 9.50 -28.13 -30.01
N SER A 178 8.82 -27.29 -29.26
CA SER A 178 8.26 -26.02 -29.74
C SER A 178 9.29 -24.90 -29.69
N VAL A 179 9.71 -24.43 -30.87
CA VAL A 179 10.66 -23.32 -31.01
C VAL A 179 9.90 -22.01 -30.95
N THR A 180 10.01 -21.29 -29.83
CA THR A 180 9.28 -20.04 -29.63
C THR A 180 9.95 -18.86 -30.35
N SER A 181 9.22 -17.75 -30.52
CA SER A 181 9.79 -16.49 -31.02
C SER A 181 10.67 -15.77 -30.00
N TYR A 182 10.65 -16.18 -28.73
CA TYR A 182 11.42 -15.54 -27.67
C TYR A 182 12.93 -15.78 -27.87
N LYS A 183 13.70 -14.70 -27.86
CA LYS A 183 15.16 -14.73 -28.07
C LYS A 183 15.91 -14.61 -26.76
N ILE A 184 16.78 -15.58 -26.53
CA ILE A 184 17.73 -15.61 -25.45
C ILE A 184 19.01 -14.89 -25.86
N ASP A 185 19.47 -14.01 -24.99
CA ASP A 185 20.76 -13.36 -25.04
C ASP A 185 21.64 -14.03 -23.98
N PRO A 186 22.67 -14.82 -24.36
CA PRO A 186 23.46 -15.58 -23.40
C PRO A 186 24.27 -14.68 -22.45
N GLU A 187 24.38 -13.38 -22.73
CA GLU A 187 25.01 -12.41 -21.83
C GLU A 187 24.06 -11.92 -20.72
N LYS A 188 22.78 -12.31 -20.75
CA LYS A 188 21.75 -11.84 -19.81
C LYS A 188 21.24 -12.94 -18.89
N TRP A 189 20.67 -12.49 -17.79
CA TRP A 189 19.96 -13.33 -16.83
C TRP A 189 18.47 -13.15 -16.99
N TYR A 190 17.75 -14.27 -16.91
CA TYR A 190 16.32 -14.34 -17.11
C TYR A 190 15.68 -14.95 -15.89
N ARG A 191 14.57 -14.36 -15.46
CA ARG A 191 13.70 -15.03 -14.50
C ARG A 191 12.78 -15.99 -15.24
N LEU A 192 12.81 -17.27 -14.89
CA LEU A 192 12.00 -18.32 -15.47
C LEU A 192 11.04 -18.83 -14.40
N THR A 193 9.75 -18.71 -14.67
CA THR A 193 8.71 -19.29 -13.83
C THR A 193 7.93 -20.32 -14.63
N ILE A 194 7.75 -21.51 -14.06
CA ILE A 194 6.95 -22.60 -14.60
C ILE A 194 5.80 -22.87 -13.62
N THR A 195 4.56 -22.69 -14.08
CA THR A 195 3.38 -23.12 -13.29
C THR A 195 2.99 -24.51 -13.75
N MET A 196 2.92 -25.47 -12.83
CA MET A 196 2.41 -26.81 -13.04
C MET A 196 1.00 -26.93 -12.49
N LYS A 197 0.06 -27.45 -13.29
CA LYS A 197 -1.31 -27.73 -12.84
C LYS A 197 -1.82 -29.04 -13.42
N TYR A 198 -2.87 -29.56 -12.82
CA TYR A 198 -3.57 -30.76 -13.27
C TYR A 198 -5.04 -30.41 -13.54
N GLU A 199 -5.52 -30.68 -14.75
CA GLU A 199 -6.88 -30.31 -15.16
C GLU A 199 -7.41 -31.27 -16.23
N GLU A 200 -8.74 -31.46 -16.26
CA GLU A 200 -9.40 -32.19 -17.34
C GLU A 200 -9.41 -31.35 -18.62
N VAL A 201 -8.76 -31.85 -19.67
CA VAL A 201 -8.77 -31.28 -21.02
C VAL A 201 -9.42 -32.28 -21.96
N ASN A 202 -10.54 -31.91 -22.58
CA ASN A 202 -11.27 -32.77 -23.51
C ASN A 202 -11.59 -34.16 -22.94
N PHE A 203 -12.10 -34.20 -21.71
CA PHE A 203 -12.43 -35.43 -20.96
C PHE A 203 -11.22 -36.31 -20.62
N GLN A 204 -10.01 -35.76 -20.67
CA GLN A 204 -8.78 -36.43 -20.24
C GLN A 204 -8.06 -35.58 -19.21
N ASP A 205 -7.86 -36.16 -18.04
CA ASP A 205 -7.00 -35.63 -17.01
C ASP A 205 -5.58 -35.41 -17.55
N THR A 206 -5.15 -34.15 -17.59
CA THR A 206 -3.92 -33.74 -18.24
C THR A 206 -3.08 -32.88 -17.30
N SER A 207 -1.79 -33.21 -17.23
CA SER A 207 -0.82 -32.33 -16.59
C SER A 207 -0.42 -31.23 -17.55
N LEU A 208 -0.60 -29.98 -17.12
CA LEU A 208 -0.40 -28.79 -17.92
C LEU A 208 0.65 -27.89 -17.27
N PHE A 209 1.31 -27.11 -18.10
CA PHE A 209 2.21 -26.08 -17.62
C PHE A 209 2.18 -24.82 -18.47
N ASN A 210 2.49 -23.69 -17.84
CA ASN A 210 2.79 -22.46 -18.52
C ASN A 210 4.22 -22.03 -18.18
N ILE A 211 4.77 -21.14 -19.00
CA ILE A 211 6.09 -20.57 -18.77
C ILE A 211 5.97 -19.05 -18.86
N VAL A 212 6.53 -18.36 -17.87
CA VAL A 212 6.67 -16.91 -17.84
C VAL A 212 8.15 -16.57 -17.80
N ILE A 213 8.57 -15.65 -18.67
CA ILE A 213 9.93 -15.11 -18.70
C ILE A 213 9.93 -13.67 -18.18
N ASN A 214 10.96 -13.32 -17.42
CA ASN A 214 11.17 -12.00 -16.82
C ASN A 214 10.04 -11.56 -15.89
N GLY A 215 9.36 -12.50 -15.24
CA GLY A 215 8.53 -12.15 -14.10
C GLY A 215 7.30 -11.29 -14.40
N ASN A 216 6.79 -11.31 -15.64
CA ASN A 216 5.62 -10.53 -16.03
C ASN A 216 4.54 -11.46 -16.62
N PRO A 217 3.47 -11.79 -15.88
CA PRO A 217 2.42 -12.69 -16.37
C PRO A 217 1.51 -12.05 -17.43
N SER A 218 1.67 -10.75 -17.74
CA SER A 218 0.92 -10.05 -18.78
C SER A 218 1.65 -10.02 -20.13
N SER A 219 2.97 -9.92 -20.13
CA SER A 219 3.78 -9.79 -21.36
C SER A 219 4.89 -10.82 -21.51
N GLY A 220 5.26 -11.54 -20.45
CA GLY A 220 6.31 -12.55 -20.41
C GLY A 220 5.84 -13.98 -20.61
N VAL A 221 4.52 -14.20 -20.72
CA VAL A 221 3.93 -15.53 -20.92
C VAL A 221 4.27 -16.07 -22.31
N LEU A 222 4.84 -17.27 -22.37
CA LEU A 222 5.09 -17.96 -23.63
C LEU A 222 3.79 -18.55 -24.19
N THR A 223 3.58 -18.35 -25.49
CA THR A 223 2.51 -18.97 -26.27
C THR A 223 3.08 -19.64 -27.52
N HIS A 224 2.40 -20.67 -28.01
CA HIS A 224 2.81 -21.40 -29.22
C HIS A 224 1.61 -22.15 -29.83
N GLU A 225 1.60 -22.37 -31.14
CA GLU A 225 0.51 -23.09 -31.83
C GLU A 225 0.32 -24.53 -31.32
N ASN A 226 1.42 -25.24 -31.02
CA ASN A 226 1.41 -26.58 -30.40
C ASN A 226 0.93 -26.61 -28.93
N ALA A 227 0.72 -25.46 -28.28
CA ALA A 227 0.09 -25.42 -26.96
C ALA A 227 -1.42 -25.69 -27.08
N ILE A 228 -2.10 -25.99 -25.97
CA ILE A 228 -3.55 -26.23 -25.96
C ILE A 228 -4.28 -25.00 -26.50
N GLY A 229 -4.97 -25.19 -27.63
CA GLY A 229 -5.69 -24.14 -28.35
C GLY A 229 -4.79 -23.01 -28.89
N GLY A 230 -3.48 -23.27 -29.09
CA GLY A 230 -2.51 -22.25 -29.47
C GLY A 230 -2.20 -21.22 -28.36
N GLY A 231 -2.59 -21.53 -27.12
CA GLY A 231 -2.52 -20.62 -25.98
C GLY A 231 -1.22 -20.70 -25.18
N LYS A 232 -1.34 -20.45 -23.88
CA LYS A 232 -0.22 -20.43 -22.91
C LYS A 232 0.02 -21.74 -22.16
N TRP A 233 -0.88 -22.69 -22.31
CA TRP A 233 -0.86 -23.96 -21.57
C TRP A 233 -0.37 -25.08 -22.47
N PHE A 234 0.78 -25.64 -22.14
CA PHE A 234 1.38 -26.79 -22.79
C PHE A 234 1.04 -28.06 -22.03
N ALA A 235 0.89 -29.19 -22.73
CA ALA A 235 0.71 -30.48 -22.07
C ALA A 235 2.05 -31.11 -21.69
N SER A 236 2.09 -31.79 -20.55
CA SER A 236 3.17 -32.69 -20.12
C SER A 236 3.52 -33.68 -21.22
N ALA A 237 4.82 -33.95 -21.44
CA ALA A 237 5.31 -35.02 -22.30
C ALA A 237 5.01 -36.44 -21.74
N VAL A 238 4.54 -36.53 -20.50
CA VAL A 238 4.09 -37.77 -19.82
C VAL A 238 2.57 -37.79 -19.73
N GLN A 239 1.95 -38.91 -20.13
CA GLN A 239 0.48 -39.12 -20.19
C GLN A 239 -0.03 -40.31 -19.36
N GLU A 240 0.85 -41.17 -18.83
CA GLU A 240 0.46 -42.32 -18.01
C GLU A 240 1.37 -42.35 -16.75
N GLY A 241 0.89 -42.95 -15.65
CA GLY A 241 1.64 -43.06 -14.40
C GLY A 241 1.45 -41.86 -13.45
N ALA A 242 2.54 -41.39 -12.82
CA ALA A 242 2.54 -40.28 -11.86
C ALA A 242 2.40 -38.91 -12.56
N ILE A 243 1.29 -38.74 -13.27
CA ILE A 243 1.03 -37.57 -14.12
C ILE A 243 1.03 -36.27 -13.30
N ALA A 244 0.42 -36.27 -12.12
CA ALA A 244 0.29 -35.07 -11.27
C ALA A 244 1.37 -34.94 -10.16
N ALA A 245 2.53 -35.58 -10.28
CA ALA A 245 3.60 -35.50 -9.27
C ALA A 245 4.87 -34.82 -9.82
N LEU A 246 5.41 -33.85 -9.08
CA LEU A 246 6.72 -33.25 -9.33
C LEU A 246 7.75 -34.01 -8.48
N THR A 247 8.54 -34.90 -9.06
CA THR A 247 9.50 -35.69 -8.25
C THR A 247 10.95 -35.22 -8.39
N ALA A 248 11.28 -34.40 -9.39
CA ALA A 248 12.57 -33.74 -9.48
C ALA A 248 12.57 -32.45 -10.33
N ILE A 249 13.48 -31.54 -10.00
CA ILE A 249 13.95 -30.50 -10.93
C ILE A 249 15.39 -30.83 -11.28
N SER A 250 15.70 -30.88 -12.57
CA SER A 250 17.00 -31.33 -13.07
C SER A 250 17.61 -30.36 -14.06
N PHE A 251 18.92 -30.29 -14.06
CA PHE A 251 19.71 -29.47 -14.96
C PHE A 251 20.65 -30.34 -15.78
N GLN A 252 20.78 -30.04 -17.06
CA GLN A 252 21.75 -30.68 -17.95
C GLN A 252 22.58 -29.62 -18.67
N GLY A 253 23.88 -29.87 -18.80
CA GLY A 253 24.80 -29.04 -19.56
C GLY A 253 25.58 -28.05 -18.71
N THR A 254 25.84 -26.88 -19.29
CA THR A 254 26.65 -25.82 -18.68
C THR A 254 25.88 -24.51 -18.60
N GLY A 255 26.08 -23.73 -17.53
CA GLY A 255 25.53 -22.38 -17.34
C GLY A 255 25.33 -22.06 -15.87
N TYR A 256 24.34 -21.24 -15.53
CA TYR A 256 24.15 -20.78 -14.16
C TYR A 256 22.68 -20.70 -13.75
N ILE A 257 22.42 -21.06 -12.49
CA ILE A 257 21.13 -21.04 -11.83
C ILE A 257 21.28 -20.29 -10.51
N ASP A 258 20.28 -19.48 -10.19
CA ASP A 258 20.13 -18.79 -8.91
C ASP A 258 18.64 -18.69 -8.54
N ASP A 259 18.35 -18.32 -7.29
CA ASP A 259 17.02 -18.15 -6.69
C ASP A 259 16.02 -19.29 -7.04
N LEU A 260 16.46 -20.56 -7.07
CA LEU A 260 15.64 -21.73 -7.42
C LEU A 260 14.71 -22.16 -6.30
N VAL A 261 13.42 -21.94 -6.54
CA VAL A 261 12.35 -22.27 -5.59
C VAL A 261 11.25 -23.08 -6.24
N ALA A 262 10.72 -24.03 -5.46
CA ALA A 262 9.48 -24.72 -5.75
C ALA A 262 8.48 -24.46 -4.62
N THR A 263 7.29 -23.96 -4.95
CA THR A 263 6.32 -23.49 -3.95
C THR A 263 4.89 -23.71 -4.40
N ARG A 264 3.97 -23.82 -3.43
CA ARG A 264 2.52 -23.79 -3.70
C ARG A 264 1.96 -22.37 -3.82
N ASN A 265 2.73 -21.36 -3.43
CA ASN A 265 2.32 -19.96 -3.49
C ASN A 265 2.56 -19.38 -4.88
N ASP A 266 1.56 -18.72 -5.46
CA ASP A 266 1.70 -18.06 -6.77
C ASP A 266 2.72 -16.91 -6.65
N PRO A 267 3.86 -16.98 -7.37
CA PRO A 267 4.91 -15.96 -7.28
C PRO A 267 4.50 -14.62 -7.92
N PHE A 268 3.39 -14.60 -8.69
CA PHE A 268 2.84 -13.42 -9.36
C PHE A 268 1.65 -12.81 -8.63
N ASP A 269 1.03 -13.55 -7.72
CA ASP A 269 0.06 -12.98 -6.81
C ASP A 269 0.88 -12.22 -5.77
N GLY A 270 0.82 -10.89 -5.77
CA GLY A 270 1.54 -10.04 -4.81
C GLY A 270 1.31 -10.44 -3.34
N GLY A 271 0.31 -11.30 -3.11
CA GLY A 271 -0.24 -11.89 -1.89
C GLY A 271 0.67 -12.52 -0.85
N ASN A 272 1.99 -12.61 -1.04
CA ASN A 272 2.83 -13.36 -0.08
C ASN A 272 3.89 -12.56 0.65
N GLN A 273 3.85 -11.22 0.70
CA GLN A 273 4.43 -10.62 1.90
C GLN A 273 3.56 -11.11 3.06
N GLY A 274 4.13 -11.82 4.05
CA GLY A 274 3.37 -12.30 5.22
C GLY A 274 2.58 -11.17 5.92
N PHE A 275 2.97 -9.93 5.64
CA PHE A 275 2.30 -8.69 5.99
C PHE A 275 2.55 -7.63 4.91
N TYR A 276 1.63 -6.69 4.73
CA TYR A 276 1.86 -5.44 4.01
C TYR A 276 2.06 -4.30 4.98
N ASN A 277 2.74 -3.26 4.52
CA ASN A 277 2.94 -2.03 5.29
C ASN A 277 1.84 -1.02 4.96
N VAL A 278 1.15 -0.57 6.00
CA VAL A 278 0.31 0.63 5.94
C VAL A 278 1.11 1.80 6.50
N TYR A 279 1.54 2.69 5.62
CA TYR A 279 2.26 3.91 5.99
C TYR A 279 1.25 4.98 6.37
N VAL A 280 1.16 5.29 7.65
CA VAL A 280 0.25 6.32 8.16
C VAL A 280 1.02 7.61 8.38
N VAL A 281 0.55 8.69 7.77
CA VAL A 281 1.02 10.05 7.98
C VAL A 281 -0.10 10.86 8.64
N VAL A 282 0.19 11.43 9.81
CA VAL A 282 -0.74 12.30 10.53
C VAL A 282 -0.13 13.69 10.56
N ASN A 283 -0.76 14.63 9.86
CA ASN A 283 -0.35 16.03 9.91
C ASN A 283 -0.69 16.65 11.29
N PRO A 284 -0.12 17.82 11.63
CA PRO A 284 -0.37 18.47 12.92
C PRO A 284 -1.85 18.68 13.24
N ASN A 285 -2.16 18.80 14.53
CA ASN A 285 -3.49 19.03 15.11
C ASN A 285 -4.43 17.80 15.10
N GLY A 286 -3.84 16.61 15.14
CA GLY A 286 -4.56 15.38 15.38
C GLY A 286 -3.63 14.20 15.66
N SER A 287 -4.25 13.05 15.86
CA SER A 287 -3.59 11.80 16.20
C SER A 287 -4.26 10.62 15.48
N ALA A 288 -3.56 9.49 15.44
CA ALA A 288 -4.11 8.23 14.97
C ALA A 288 -3.83 7.12 15.96
N THR A 289 -4.78 6.20 16.11
CA THR A 289 -4.63 4.98 16.91
C THR A 289 -5.07 3.74 16.15
N VAL A 290 -4.46 2.61 16.47
CA VAL A 290 -4.89 1.26 16.08
C VAL A 290 -5.09 0.49 17.38
N ASP A 291 -6.26 -0.13 17.56
CA ASP A 291 -6.64 -0.80 18.81
C ASP A 291 -6.46 0.08 20.08
N ASN A 292 -6.73 1.39 19.95
CA ASN A 292 -6.51 2.42 20.98
C ASN A 292 -5.04 2.64 21.40
N ILE A 293 -4.09 2.17 20.60
CA ILE A 293 -2.65 2.43 20.78
C ILE A 293 -2.21 3.43 19.70
N ALA A 294 -1.39 4.42 20.09
CA ALA A 294 -0.86 5.40 19.14
C ALA A 294 -0.16 4.71 17.97
N VAL A 295 -0.46 5.14 16.74
CA VAL A 295 0.12 4.53 15.54
C VAL A 295 1.62 4.80 15.47
N GLU A 296 2.40 3.72 15.42
CA GLU A 296 3.79 3.73 14.99
C GLU A 296 3.82 3.28 13.52
N SER A 297 4.31 4.14 12.62
CA SER A 297 4.30 3.91 11.17
C SER A 297 5.66 3.36 10.70
N PRO A 298 5.70 2.33 9.82
CA PRO A 298 4.57 1.64 9.21
C PRO A 298 3.86 0.66 10.16
N VAL A 299 2.57 0.39 9.90
CA VAL A 299 1.80 -0.67 10.56
C VAL A 299 1.84 -1.92 9.69
N GLU A 300 2.33 -3.03 10.23
CA GLU A 300 2.33 -4.33 9.55
C GLU A 300 0.94 -4.98 9.66
N VAL A 301 0.34 -5.32 8.51
CA VAL A 301 -0.98 -5.96 8.42
C VAL A 301 -0.82 -7.27 7.66
N ALA A 302 -1.22 -8.40 8.24
CA ALA A 302 -1.16 -9.69 7.55
C ALA A 302 -1.80 -9.63 6.15
N ALA A 303 -1.28 -10.38 5.19
CA ALA A 303 -1.89 -10.43 3.85
C ALA A 303 -3.37 -10.85 3.92
N ASN A 304 -4.21 -10.14 3.18
CA ASN A 304 -5.68 -10.25 3.21
C ASN A 304 -6.30 -9.94 4.59
N GLY A 305 -5.50 -9.43 5.52
CA GLY A 305 -5.94 -8.94 6.82
C GLY A 305 -6.71 -7.63 6.71
N ASN A 306 -7.30 -7.24 7.82
CA ASN A 306 -8.02 -5.98 7.96
C ASN A 306 -7.29 -5.10 8.98
N LEU A 307 -7.39 -3.78 8.80
CA LEU A 307 -6.87 -2.80 9.73
C LEU A 307 -7.89 -1.68 9.91
N THR A 308 -8.18 -1.33 11.15
CA THR A 308 -8.98 -0.15 11.49
C THR A 308 -8.08 0.90 12.13
N ILE A 309 -8.03 2.09 11.53
CA ILE A 309 -7.29 3.24 12.06
C ILE A 309 -8.29 4.29 12.52
N THR A 310 -8.23 4.67 13.79
CA THR A 310 -9.05 5.74 14.35
C THR A 310 -8.24 7.04 14.34
N PHE A 311 -8.65 7.98 13.50
CA PHE A 311 -8.13 9.35 13.49
C PHE A 311 -8.94 10.21 14.45
N THR A 312 -8.25 11.00 15.27
CA THR A 312 -8.86 11.93 16.23
C THR A 312 -8.24 13.31 16.06
N ALA A 313 -9.07 14.30 15.74
CA ALA A 313 -8.64 15.70 15.70
C ALA A 313 -8.44 16.22 17.12
N ASP A 314 -7.45 17.10 17.29
CA ASP A 314 -7.28 17.81 18.56
C ASP A 314 -8.47 18.73 18.83
N GLN A 315 -8.62 19.17 20.08
CA GLN A 315 -9.60 20.20 20.44
C GLN A 315 -9.43 21.41 19.52
N TRP A 316 -10.56 21.98 19.06
CA TRP A 316 -10.62 23.12 18.14
C TRP A 316 -10.24 22.81 16.68
N TYR A 317 -10.06 21.54 16.33
CA TYR A 317 -9.81 21.09 14.97
C TYR A 317 -10.82 20.03 14.51
N ARG A 318 -10.94 19.87 13.20
CA ARG A 318 -11.69 18.77 12.56
C ARG A 318 -10.82 18.14 11.47
N ILE A 319 -11.12 16.89 11.15
CA ILE A 319 -10.50 16.19 10.03
C ILE A 319 -10.84 16.94 8.75
N ALA A 320 -9.82 17.41 8.04
CA ALA A 320 -9.99 18.08 6.76
C ALA A 320 -10.11 17.05 5.62
N ALA A 321 -9.21 16.06 5.61
CA ALA A 321 -9.26 14.94 4.69
C ALA A 321 -8.48 13.75 5.24
N VAL A 322 -8.92 12.54 4.87
CA VAL A 322 -8.14 11.31 4.92
C VAL A 322 -8.00 10.82 3.48
N THR A 323 -6.80 10.44 3.06
CA THR A 323 -6.55 9.84 1.75
C THR A 323 -5.95 8.45 1.90
N VAL A 324 -6.28 7.57 0.96
CA VAL A 324 -5.73 6.21 0.82
C VAL A 324 -5.14 6.10 -0.58
N ASP A 325 -3.83 5.89 -0.68
CA ASP A 325 -3.07 5.93 -1.94
C ASP A 325 -3.35 7.18 -2.79
N SER A 326 -3.46 8.33 -2.13
CA SER A 326 -3.83 9.64 -2.73
C SER A 326 -5.29 9.81 -3.15
N GLU A 327 -6.15 8.81 -2.96
CA GLU A 327 -7.60 8.93 -3.20
C GLU A 327 -8.32 9.36 -1.91
N PRO A 328 -9.22 10.36 -1.95
CA PRO A 328 -9.90 10.86 -0.77
C PRO A 328 -10.97 9.93 -0.25
N ASP A 329 -10.98 9.71 1.06
CA ASP A 329 -12.14 9.20 1.78
C ASP A 329 -13.09 10.36 2.10
N ILE A 330 -14.18 10.42 1.32
CA ILE A 330 -15.16 11.51 1.41
C ILE A 330 -15.95 11.53 2.72
N ASP A 331 -15.98 10.43 3.46
CA ASP A 331 -16.75 10.33 4.69
C ASP A 331 -15.96 10.84 5.91
N ALA A 332 -14.67 11.08 5.78
CA ALA A 332 -13.82 11.52 6.88
C ALA A 332 -13.98 13.00 7.26
N ALA A 333 -14.30 13.86 6.28
CA ALA A 333 -14.27 15.31 6.44
C ALA A 333 -15.22 15.83 7.54
N ASP A 334 -14.84 16.95 8.16
CA ASP A 334 -15.60 17.71 9.16
C ASP A 334 -15.86 16.99 10.50
N LYS A 335 -15.31 15.78 10.69
CA LYS A 335 -15.47 14.99 11.91
C LYS A 335 -14.38 15.29 12.94
N ALA A 336 -14.74 15.17 14.23
CA ALA A 336 -13.76 15.20 15.32
C ALA A 336 -13.04 13.85 15.50
N SER A 337 -13.70 12.75 15.11
CA SER A 337 -13.12 11.41 15.10
C SER A 337 -13.67 10.62 13.90
N TYR A 338 -12.83 9.82 13.27
CA TYR A 338 -13.19 8.97 12.14
C TYR A 338 -12.45 7.64 12.20
N GLU A 339 -13.14 6.56 11.90
CA GLU A 339 -12.55 5.23 11.77
C GLU A 339 -12.45 4.90 10.29
N LEU A 340 -11.22 4.72 9.81
CA LEU A 340 -10.93 4.21 8.48
C LEU A 340 -10.79 2.68 8.58
N GLU A 341 -11.64 1.96 7.84
CA GLU A 341 -11.53 0.51 7.71
C GLU A 341 -10.83 0.13 6.40
N LEU A 342 -9.65 -0.47 6.51
CA LEU A 342 -8.97 -1.13 5.40
C LEU A 342 -9.30 -2.62 5.48
N THR A 343 -9.87 -3.17 4.39
CA THR A 343 -10.24 -4.59 4.32
C THR A 343 -9.46 -5.29 3.24
N ASN A 344 -9.16 -6.57 3.46
CA ASN A 344 -8.48 -7.43 2.51
C ASN A 344 -7.20 -6.78 1.93
N VAL A 345 -6.31 -6.32 2.82
CA VAL A 345 -5.08 -5.62 2.44
C VAL A 345 -4.19 -6.56 1.63
N SER A 346 -3.97 -6.22 0.36
CA SER A 346 -3.25 -7.04 -0.63
C SER A 346 -2.07 -6.33 -1.28
N LYS A 347 -1.66 -5.18 -0.73
CA LYS A 347 -0.50 -4.39 -1.13
C LYS A 347 -0.15 -3.41 -0.01
N ASP A 348 1.03 -2.80 -0.08
CA ASP A 348 1.35 -1.64 0.74
C ASP A 348 0.39 -0.48 0.43
N ILE A 349 0.01 0.26 1.46
CA ILE A 349 -0.96 1.36 1.39
C ILE A 349 -0.38 2.59 2.05
N ASN A 350 -0.53 3.75 1.41
CA ASN A 350 -0.24 5.04 2.03
C ASN A 350 -1.54 5.67 2.52
N VAL A 351 -1.60 6.01 3.80
CA VAL A 351 -2.72 6.74 4.40
C VAL A 351 -2.22 8.09 4.93
N GLU A 352 -2.88 9.17 4.54
CA GLU A 352 -2.57 10.51 5.05
C GLU A 352 -3.82 11.17 5.64
N ALA A 353 -3.69 11.72 6.85
CA ALA A 353 -4.72 12.53 7.49
C ALA A 353 -4.26 13.99 7.64
N THR A 354 -5.16 14.92 7.34
CA THR A 354 -4.97 16.36 7.48
C THR A 354 -6.09 16.97 8.34
N PHE A 355 -5.79 18.07 9.01
CA PHE A 355 -6.70 18.71 9.95
C PHE A 355 -6.82 20.21 9.67
N ALA A 356 -8.01 20.77 9.94
CA ALA A 356 -8.30 22.19 9.80
C ALA A 356 -8.96 22.73 11.06
N ALA A 357 -8.79 24.03 11.31
CA ALA A 357 -9.42 24.70 12.44
C ALA A 357 -10.96 24.56 12.34
N ALA A 358 -11.58 24.18 13.45
CA ALA A 358 -13.02 23.98 13.50
C ALA A 358 -13.77 25.32 13.38
N THR A 359 -14.94 25.28 12.76
CA THR A 359 -15.89 26.40 12.74
C THR A 359 -16.65 26.49 14.06
N ALA A 360 -17.15 27.68 14.41
CA ALA A 360 -17.99 27.88 15.59
C ALA A 360 -19.21 26.95 15.66
N ALA A 361 -19.79 26.61 14.50
CA ALA A 361 -20.92 25.68 14.42
C ALA A 361 -20.50 24.24 14.75
N GLN A 362 -19.34 23.79 14.25
CA GLN A 362 -18.83 22.43 14.51
C GLN A 362 -18.47 22.19 15.98
N VAL A 363 -18.12 23.25 16.71
CA VAL A 363 -17.83 23.21 18.16
C VAL A 363 -19.00 23.69 19.03
N GLU A 364 -20.16 23.96 18.40
CA GLU A 364 -21.41 24.34 19.07
C GLU A 364 -21.28 25.58 19.98
N LEU A 365 -20.48 26.56 19.58
CA LEU A 365 -20.37 27.83 20.29
C LEU A 365 -21.57 28.76 20.02
N PRO A 366 -21.82 29.75 20.89
CA PRO A 366 -22.82 30.79 20.65
C PRO A 366 -22.62 31.50 19.30
N ASP A 367 -23.74 31.84 18.66
CA ASP A 367 -23.72 32.48 17.35
C ASP A 367 -22.97 33.83 17.37
N GLY A 368 -22.06 34.01 16.41
CA GLY A 368 -21.20 35.18 16.32
C GLY A 368 -19.86 35.07 17.07
N VAL A 369 -19.64 34.06 17.91
CA VAL A 369 -18.35 33.84 18.60
C VAL A 369 -17.42 32.98 17.74
N PRO A 370 -16.24 33.47 17.30
CA PRO A 370 -15.28 32.67 16.55
C PRO A 370 -14.63 31.58 17.41
N ALA A 371 -14.57 30.35 16.88
CA ALA A 371 -13.87 29.24 17.55
C ALA A 371 -12.39 29.54 17.80
N SER A 372 -11.72 30.22 16.86
CA SER A 372 -10.32 30.63 17.00
C SER A 372 -10.07 31.60 18.15
N TRP A 373 -11.06 32.45 18.47
CA TRP A 373 -10.97 33.35 19.61
C TRP A 373 -11.13 32.56 20.92
N ALA A 374 -12.15 31.71 21.02
CA ALA A 374 -12.40 30.91 22.22
C ALA A 374 -11.24 29.94 22.52
N ALA A 375 -10.65 29.34 21.49
CA ALA A 375 -9.46 28.48 21.60
C ALA A 375 -8.24 29.18 22.20
N GLY A 376 -8.18 30.52 22.17
CA GLY A 376 -7.13 31.29 22.81
C GLY A 376 -7.24 31.36 24.34
N PHE A 377 -8.40 31.00 24.90
CA PHE A 377 -8.70 31.08 26.34
C PHE A 377 -9.03 29.72 26.96
N TYR A 378 -9.53 28.77 26.17
CA TYR A 378 -10.01 27.49 26.64
C TYR A 378 -9.25 26.32 26.02
N ASP A 379 -8.69 25.45 26.86
CA ASP A 379 -8.00 24.24 26.41
C ASP A 379 -8.96 23.20 25.78
N THR A 380 -10.26 23.26 26.12
CA THR A 380 -11.27 22.32 25.63
C THR A 380 -12.53 23.01 25.15
N GLU A 381 -13.15 22.46 24.11
CA GLU A 381 -14.44 22.91 23.56
C GLU A 381 -15.55 22.84 24.61
N ALA A 382 -15.52 21.80 25.46
CA ALA A 382 -16.50 21.61 26.53
C ALA A 382 -16.46 22.71 27.59
N ALA A 383 -15.26 23.20 27.95
CA ALA A 383 -15.11 24.30 28.90
C ALA A 383 -15.68 25.60 28.35
N ALA A 384 -15.37 25.93 27.08
CA ALA A 384 -15.92 27.11 26.43
C ALA A 384 -17.45 27.03 26.30
N LYS A 385 -18.00 25.86 25.94
CA LYS A 385 -19.45 25.66 25.83
C LYS A 385 -20.18 25.76 27.19
N ALA A 386 -19.50 25.42 28.28
CA ALA A 386 -20.06 25.52 29.62
C ALA A 386 -20.09 26.96 30.16
N ASP A 387 -19.35 27.88 29.53
CA ASP A 387 -19.37 29.29 29.87
C ASP A 387 -20.63 29.97 29.33
N ALA A 388 -21.55 30.29 30.25
CA ALA A 388 -22.82 30.93 29.93
C ALA A 388 -22.67 32.39 29.46
N ASN A 389 -21.53 33.04 29.75
CA ASN A 389 -21.30 34.45 29.42
C ASN A 389 -20.39 34.63 28.20
N LEU A 390 -19.90 33.54 27.60
CA LEU A 390 -18.92 33.56 26.51
C LEU A 390 -19.29 34.54 25.37
N ALA A 391 -20.57 34.60 25.00
CA ALA A 391 -21.06 35.50 23.97
C ALA A 391 -20.95 36.97 24.37
N ASP A 392 -21.31 37.30 25.62
CA ASP A 392 -21.25 38.66 26.15
C ASP A 392 -19.79 39.11 26.34
N ASP A 393 -18.92 38.23 26.83
CA ASP A 393 -17.50 38.52 26.98
C ASP A 393 -16.82 38.72 25.62
N TYR A 394 -17.13 37.88 24.63
CA TYR A 394 -16.68 38.11 23.26
C TYR A 394 -17.21 39.45 22.73
N MET A 395 -18.50 39.73 22.90
CA MET A 395 -19.13 40.97 22.44
C MET A 395 -18.42 42.22 22.99
N LEU A 396 -18.05 42.18 24.26
CA LEU A 396 -17.41 43.28 24.98
C LEU A 396 -15.88 43.32 24.82
N GLY A 397 -15.30 42.32 24.13
CA GLY A 397 -13.85 42.22 23.92
C GLY A 397 -13.08 41.90 25.19
N LEU A 398 -13.68 41.12 26.09
CA LEU A 398 -13.15 40.77 27.40
C LEU A 398 -12.54 39.37 27.41
N ASP A 399 -11.75 39.07 28.44
CA ASP A 399 -11.21 37.73 28.66
C ASP A 399 -12.29 36.88 29.35
N PRO A 400 -12.85 35.85 28.69
CA PRO A 400 -13.99 35.09 29.19
C PRO A 400 -13.66 34.24 30.42
N THR A 401 -12.39 34.11 30.80
CA THR A 401 -11.98 33.35 32.00
C THR A 401 -12.14 34.15 33.29
N ASN A 402 -12.43 35.45 33.19
CA ASN A 402 -12.66 36.32 34.34
C ASN A 402 -14.16 36.48 34.62
N SER A 403 -14.48 36.95 35.83
CA SER A 403 -15.84 37.32 36.20
C SER A 403 -15.99 38.83 36.16
N TYR A 404 -17.03 39.30 35.48
CA TYR A 404 -17.32 40.72 35.32
C TYR A 404 -18.73 41.05 35.83
N GLU A 405 -18.89 42.25 36.40
CA GLU A 405 -20.18 42.85 36.72
C GLU A 405 -20.38 44.09 35.85
N ILE A 406 -20.79 43.85 34.60
CA ILE A 406 -20.84 44.89 33.58
C ILE A 406 -22.09 45.76 33.69
N ALA A 407 -21.90 47.08 33.61
CA ALA A 407 -23.00 48.03 33.41
C ALA A 407 -22.67 49.03 32.31
N LEU A 408 -23.60 49.18 31.35
CA LEU A 408 -23.62 50.24 30.35
C LEU A 408 -24.64 51.30 30.74
N SER A 409 -24.24 52.57 30.75
CA SER A 409 -25.12 53.71 31.02
C SER A 409 -24.80 54.89 30.11
N ILE A 410 -25.68 55.90 30.08
CA ILE A 410 -25.37 57.19 29.46
C ILE A 410 -24.74 58.08 30.53
N GLY A 411 -23.49 58.49 30.30
CA GLY A 411 -22.76 59.41 31.17
C GLY A 411 -23.16 60.86 30.95
N SER A 412 -23.35 61.27 29.69
CA SER A 412 -23.83 62.62 29.34
C SER A 412 -24.58 62.65 28.01
N ILE A 413 -25.45 63.66 27.88
CA ILE A 413 -26.11 64.03 26.63
C ILE A 413 -25.89 65.53 26.45
N GLU A 414 -25.30 65.91 25.32
CA GLU A 414 -25.08 67.30 24.95
C GLU A 414 -25.91 67.64 23.72
N VAL A 415 -26.57 68.81 23.75
CA VAL A 415 -27.37 69.32 22.63
C VAL A 415 -26.78 70.65 22.19
N ALA A 416 -26.28 70.70 20.96
CA ALA A 416 -25.63 71.87 20.39
C ALA A 416 -26.04 72.05 18.92
N GLY A 417 -26.68 73.19 18.62
CA GLY A 417 -27.00 73.56 17.24
C GLY A 417 -27.96 72.62 16.51
N GLY A 418 -28.82 71.88 17.23
CA GLY A 418 -29.74 70.87 16.67
C GLY A 418 -29.20 69.44 16.72
N ASN A 419 -27.88 69.29 16.89
CA ASN A 419 -27.24 68.00 17.03
C ASN A 419 -27.19 67.52 18.49
N VAL A 420 -27.22 66.21 18.64
CA VAL A 420 -27.10 65.48 19.90
C VAL A 420 -25.77 64.71 19.90
N THR A 421 -25.08 64.76 21.03
CA THR A 421 -23.90 63.93 21.31
C THR A 421 -24.19 63.11 22.56
N VAL A 422 -23.99 61.79 22.48
CA VAL A 422 -24.22 60.86 23.60
C VAL A 422 -22.89 60.26 24.01
N THR A 423 -22.54 60.42 25.28
CA THR A 423 -21.38 59.74 25.89
C THR A 423 -21.87 58.54 26.68
N CYS A 424 -21.40 57.37 26.30
CA CYS A 424 -21.69 56.11 26.97
C CYS A 424 -20.60 55.80 28.00
N LEU A 425 -21.00 55.29 29.16
CA LEU A 425 -20.12 54.83 30.23
C LEU A 425 -20.27 53.31 30.38
N LEU A 426 -19.16 52.59 30.23
CA LEU A 426 -19.04 51.16 30.46
C LEU A 426 -18.22 50.94 31.74
N THR A 427 -18.76 50.14 32.66
CA THR A 427 -18.13 49.85 33.96
C THR A 427 -18.12 48.37 34.27
N ASP A 428 -17.15 47.96 35.09
CA ASP A 428 -17.07 46.65 35.74
C ASP A 428 -17.05 46.87 37.26
N ASN A 429 -18.05 46.34 37.97
CA ASN A 429 -18.27 46.58 39.40
C ASN A 429 -18.21 48.08 39.77
N GLY A 430 -18.81 48.91 38.91
CA GLY A 430 -18.87 50.37 39.04
C GLY A 430 -17.57 51.12 38.72
N ALA A 431 -16.45 50.43 38.46
CA ALA A 431 -15.22 51.06 38.01
C ALA A 431 -15.20 51.23 36.47
N PRO A 432 -14.64 52.33 35.92
CA PRO A 432 -14.61 52.52 34.47
C PRO A 432 -13.83 51.40 33.75
N LEU A 433 -14.46 50.78 32.76
CA LEU A 433 -13.90 49.65 32.02
C LEU A 433 -13.25 50.09 30.72
N LYS A 434 -11.94 49.89 30.62
CA LYS A 434 -11.17 50.16 29.41
C LYS A 434 -11.13 48.91 28.52
N THR A 435 -11.84 48.95 27.40
CA THR A 435 -11.88 47.85 26.41
C THR A 435 -12.18 48.37 25.00
N THR A 436 -11.93 47.54 24.00
CA THR A 436 -12.50 47.71 22.66
C THR A 436 -13.49 46.58 22.45
N ILE A 437 -14.76 46.90 22.22
CA ILE A 437 -15.79 45.88 21.99
C ILE A 437 -15.56 45.17 20.65
N ASN A 438 -15.99 43.91 20.51
CA ASN A 438 -16.08 43.27 19.20
C ASN A 438 -17.45 43.48 18.53
N GLY A 439 -18.46 43.86 19.32
CA GLY A 439 -19.81 44.14 18.85
C GLY A 439 -20.03 45.53 18.27
N PHE A 440 -21.29 45.95 18.30
CA PHE A 440 -21.80 47.23 17.81
C PHE A 440 -22.41 48.03 18.96
N LEU A 441 -21.90 49.22 19.21
CA LEU A 441 -22.55 50.21 20.06
C LEU A 441 -23.57 50.99 19.21
N THR A 442 -24.83 51.04 19.66
CA THR A 442 -25.90 51.76 18.95
C THR A 442 -26.71 52.61 19.90
N VAL A 443 -27.01 53.84 19.48
CA VAL A 443 -27.96 54.72 20.17
C VAL A 443 -29.35 54.54 19.57
N TYR A 444 -30.34 54.47 20.45
CA TYR A 444 -31.75 54.41 20.10
C TYR A 444 -32.47 55.65 20.60
N GLY A 445 -33.46 56.12 19.85
CA GLY A 445 -34.29 57.27 20.15
C GLY A 445 -35.76 56.90 20.40
N LYS A 446 -36.44 57.71 21.21
CA LYS A 446 -37.90 57.77 21.35
C LYS A 446 -38.37 59.21 21.49
N LYS A 447 -39.58 59.52 21.02
CA LYS A 447 -40.13 60.88 21.05
C LYS A 447 -40.82 61.15 22.38
N ASP A 448 -41.60 60.19 22.85
CA ASP A 448 -42.25 60.18 24.15
C ASP A 448 -41.77 58.98 24.98
N LEU A 449 -41.68 59.14 26.31
CA LEU A 449 -41.35 58.04 27.21
C LEU A 449 -42.44 56.95 27.19
N ALA A 450 -43.67 57.32 26.85
CA ALA A 450 -44.80 56.42 26.68
C ALA A 450 -44.79 55.64 25.37
N ASP A 451 -43.92 55.97 24.41
CA ASP A 451 -43.80 55.21 23.16
C ASP A 451 -43.38 53.76 23.46
N ALA A 452 -44.00 52.78 22.80
CA ALA A 452 -43.69 51.35 23.03
C ALA A 452 -42.30 50.97 22.50
N GLU A 453 -41.94 51.43 21.30
CA GLU A 453 -40.78 50.92 20.55
C GLU A 453 -39.64 51.93 20.44
N TRP A 454 -38.41 51.44 20.65
CA TRP A 454 -37.20 52.26 20.51
C TRP A 454 -36.75 52.22 19.05
N SER A 455 -36.52 53.38 18.44
CA SER A 455 -36.06 53.47 17.06
C SER A 455 -34.53 53.49 17.00
N VAL A 456 -33.95 52.69 16.10
CA VAL A 456 -32.50 52.71 15.82
C VAL A 456 -32.13 54.05 15.18
N ILE A 457 -31.08 54.71 15.68
CA ILE A 457 -30.51 55.90 15.03
C ILE A 457 -29.32 55.42 14.18
N ASN A 458 -29.55 55.12 12.89
CA ASN A 458 -28.58 54.42 12.05
C ASN A 458 -27.20 55.09 11.94
N THR A 459 -27.14 56.42 12.04
CA THR A 459 -25.89 57.20 12.02
C THR A 459 -25.02 56.97 13.25
N THR A 460 -25.53 56.31 14.28
CA THR A 460 -24.84 56.07 15.57
C THR A 460 -24.31 54.65 15.73
N ILE A 461 -24.46 53.79 14.72
CA ILE A 461 -23.98 52.41 14.80
C ILE A 461 -22.45 52.41 14.67
N VAL A 462 -21.77 52.08 15.76
CA VAL A 462 -20.32 52.01 15.83
C VAL A 462 -19.89 50.56 16.03
N SER A 463 -19.21 49.98 15.04
CA SER A 463 -18.50 48.71 15.20
C SER A 463 -17.16 48.95 15.91
N GLY A 464 -16.82 48.12 16.89
CA GLY A 464 -15.50 48.19 17.50
C GLY A 464 -15.26 49.42 18.39
N ALA A 465 -16.31 49.93 19.06
CA ALA A 465 -16.19 51.09 19.93
C ALA A 465 -15.11 50.90 21.01
N LYS A 466 -14.17 51.86 21.09
CA LYS A 466 -13.04 51.82 22.02
C LYS A 466 -13.32 52.70 23.24
N PHE A 467 -13.69 52.06 24.34
CA PHE A 467 -13.92 52.73 25.61
C PHE A 467 -12.58 53.06 26.28
N VAL A 468 -12.29 54.35 26.44
CA VAL A 468 -11.09 54.85 27.13
C VAL A 468 -11.55 55.39 28.48
N ASP A 469 -10.96 54.89 29.56
CA ASP A 469 -11.38 55.21 30.93
C ASP A 469 -12.90 55.01 31.14
N GLY A 470 -13.46 53.95 30.55
CA GLY A 470 -14.88 53.63 30.60
C GLY A 470 -15.78 54.43 29.67
N GLU A 471 -15.27 55.42 28.92
CA GLU A 471 -16.10 56.32 28.13
C GLU A 471 -15.93 56.11 26.61
N TYR A 472 -17.05 56.21 25.90
CA TYR A 472 -17.07 56.38 24.45
C TYR A 472 -18.13 57.41 24.06
N THR A 473 -17.71 58.44 23.32
CA THR A 473 -18.59 59.48 22.80
C THR A 473 -18.95 59.19 21.35
N VAL A 474 -20.24 59.01 21.09
CA VAL A 474 -20.79 58.84 19.74
C VAL A 474 -20.67 60.17 18.99
N GLU A 475 -20.29 60.14 17.71
CA GLU A 475 -20.26 61.32 16.86
C GLU A 475 -21.62 62.04 16.86
N ALA A 476 -21.59 63.37 16.74
CA ALA A 476 -22.79 64.18 16.80
C ALA A 476 -23.77 63.82 15.66
N PHE A 477 -25.05 63.69 15.99
CA PHE A 477 -26.11 63.32 15.05
C PHE A 477 -27.34 64.21 15.23
N GLU A 478 -28.14 64.37 14.17
CA GLU A 478 -29.40 65.12 14.24
C GLU A 478 -30.41 64.38 15.11
N ALA A 479 -31.01 65.07 16.07
CA ALA A 479 -31.96 64.46 17.01
C ALA A 479 -33.25 63.98 16.35
N ASP A 480 -33.53 64.48 15.13
CA ASP A 480 -34.86 64.51 14.52
C ASP A 480 -35.91 65.05 15.52
N ASP A 481 -36.87 64.21 15.93
CA ASP A 481 -37.86 64.51 16.94
C ASP A 481 -37.78 63.59 18.18
N TYR A 482 -36.65 62.90 18.36
CA TYR A 482 -36.39 62.08 19.54
C TYR A 482 -35.99 62.95 20.74
N ASN A 483 -36.60 62.66 21.90
CA ASN A 483 -36.33 63.34 23.18
C ASN A 483 -35.69 62.43 24.24
N PHE A 484 -35.73 61.11 24.01
CA PHE A 484 -35.22 60.10 24.94
C PHE A 484 -34.23 59.20 24.22
N PHE A 485 -33.13 58.87 24.90
CA PHE A 485 -32.03 58.10 24.32
C PHE A 485 -31.65 56.93 25.23
N LYS A 486 -31.24 55.82 24.62
CA LYS A 486 -30.53 54.72 25.29
C LYS A 486 -29.41 54.22 24.39
N ALA A 487 -28.40 53.60 25.00
CA ALA A 487 -27.35 52.90 24.29
C ALA A 487 -27.46 51.39 24.51
N ILE A 488 -27.15 50.60 23.49
CA ILE A 488 -27.08 49.14 23.56
C ILE A 488 -25.80 48.70 22.85
N ILE A 489 -25.13 47.68 23.40
CA ILE A 489 -24.08 46.93 22.71
C ILE A 489 -24.69 45.60 22.28
N SER A 490 -24.46 45.20 21.02
CA SER A 490 -24.94 43.92 20.47
C SER A 490 -23.88 43.25 19.59
N LEU A 491 -23.88 41.92 19.52
CA LEU A 491 -23.01 41.15 18.63
C LEU A 491 -23.29 41.36 17.14
N LYS A 492 -24.58 41.50 16.81
CA LYS A 492 -25.03 41.74 15.44
C LYS A 492 -25.40 43.21 15.26
N SER A 493 -25.14 43.74 14.08
CA SER A 493 -25.68 45.04 13.70
C SER A 493 -27.20 45.00 13.80
N PRO A 494 -27.84 46.04 14.37
CA PRO A 494 -29.29 46.14 14.33
C PRO A 494 -29.77 46.19 12.86
N PRO A 495 -30.95 45.63 12.56
CA PRO A 495 -31.49 45.63 11.21
C PRO A 495 -31.69 47.07 10.73
N SER A 496 -31.17 47.36 9.53
CA SER A 496 -31.47 48.60 8.82
C SER A 496 -32.98 48.65 8.52
N PRO A 497 -33.68 49.75 8.82
CA PRO A 497 -35.07 49.94 8.42
C PRO A 497 -35.24 50.17 6.90
N PHE A 498 -34.16 50.10 6.11
CA PHE A 498 -34.14 50.20 4.66
C PHE A 498 -33.48 48.99 4.01
#